data_AF-A0A9D7Q2R5-F1
#
_entry.id   AF-A0A9D7Q2R5-F1
#
_cell.length_a   1.000
_cell.length_b   1.000
_cell.length_c   1.000
_cell.angle_alpha   90.00
_cell.angle_beta   90.00
_cell.angle_gamma   90.00
#
_symmetry.space_group_name_H-M   'P 1'
#
loop_
_entity.id
_entity.type
_entity.pdbx_description
1 polymer ?
#
loop_
_entity_poly.entity_id
_entity_poly.type
_entity_poly.pdbx_seq_one_letter_code
_entity_poly.pdbx_strand_id
1 'polypeptide(L)'
;MQISKEKAYSIIEDLVQRFTEQHSSYTNSDYNETLTRRDFIDPFFKALGWDVDNSEGYAESYREVIKLETKLNSIQSKIDYCEEKINTIMYQLYELTEEEIKIIEGI
;
A
#
# COMPACT_ATOMS: atom_id res chain seq x y z
N MET A 1 -2.09 -7.26 11.26
CA MET A 1 -0.83 -8.04 11.14
C MET A 1 -0.33 -7.85 9.71
N GLN A 2 0.74 -7.09 9.48
CA GLN A 2 1.25 -6.86 8.11
C GLN A 2 1.76 -8.18 7.54
N ILE A 3 1.18 -8.64 6.43
CA ILE A 3 1.69 -9.79 5.69
C ILE A 3 3.03 -9.34 5.06
N SER A 4 4.14 -9.92 5.51
CA SER A 4 5.44 -9.69 4.88
C SER A 4 5.42 -10.16 3.43
N LYS A 5 6.10 -9.43 2.53
CA LYS A 5 6.11 -9.72 1.07
C LYS A 5 6.44 -11.18 0.77
N GLU A 6 7.38 -11.77 1.50
CA GLU A 6 7.81 -13.17 1.37
C GLU A 6 6.65 -14.15 1.61
N LYS A 7 5.84 -13.88 2.64
CA LYS A 7 4.66 -14.70 2.95
C LYS A 7 3.56 -14.53 1.91
N ALA A 8 3.40 -13.33 1.35
CA ALA A 8 2.49 -13.09 0.24
C ALA A 8 2.89 -13.89 -1.02
N TYR A 9 4.18 -13.87 -1.37
CA TYR A 9 4.69 -14.63 -2.52
C TYR A 9 4.45 -16.12 -2.39
N SER A 10 4.73 -16.70 -1.21
CA SER A 10 4.50 -18.14 -0.98
C SER A 10 3.01 -18.52 -1.12
N ILE A 11 2.08 -17.67 -0.67
CA ILE A 11 0.64 -17.92 -0.83
C ILE A 11 0.24 -17.85 -2.31
N ILE A 12 0.75 -16.86 -3.04
CA ILE A 12 0.46 -16.71 -4.47
C ILE A 12 1.03 -17.88 -5.27
N GLU A 13 2.22 -18.36 -4.93
CA GLU A 13 2.86 -19.51 -5.57
C GLU A 13 2.01 -20.78 -5.40
N ASP A 14 1.54 -21.07 -4.17
CA ASP A 14 0.64 -22.20 -3.90
C ASP A 14 -0.69 -22.08 -4.67
N LEU A 15 -1.27 -20.88 -4.72
CA LEU A 15 -2.50 -20.62 -5.48
C LEU A 15 -2.31 -20.88 -6.98
N VAL A 16 -1.20 -20.40 -7.56
CA VAL A 16 -0.87 -20.60 -8.99
C VAL A 16 -0.60 -22.07 -9.29
N GLN A 17 0.10 -22.78 -8.41
CA GLN A 17 0.35 -24.21 -8.55
C GLN A 17 -0.97 -24.98 -8.55
N ARG A 18 -1.83 -24.75 -7.54
CA ARG A 18 -3.15 -25.39 -7.44
C ARG A 18 -4.02 -25.11 -8.66
N PHE A 19 -4.02 -23.86 -9.13
CA PHE A 19 -4.78 -23.47 -10.31
C PHE A 19 -4.29 -24.22 -11.56
N THR A 20 -2.97 -24.36 -11.72
CA THR A 20 -2.38 -25.06 -12.86
C THR A 20 -2.67 -26.56 -12.81
N GLU A 21 -2.57 -27.17 -11.63
CA GLU A 21 -2.86 -28.59 -11.41
C GLU A 21 -4.33 -28.93 -11.65
N GLN A 22 -5.25 -28.04 -11.28
CA GLN A 22 -6.69 -28.21 -11.43
C GLN A 22 -7.28 -27.52 -12.67
N HIS A 23 -6.44 -26.97 -13.56
CA HIS A 23 -6.86 -26.29 -14.78
C HIS A 23 -7.80 -27.14 -15.66
N SER A 24 -7.53 -28.45 -15.71
CA SER A 24 -8.35 -29.43 -16.44
C SER A 24 -9.73 -29.68 -15.81
N SER A 25 -9.92 -29.34 -14.54
CA SER A 25 -11.20 -29.43 -13.84
C SER A 25 -12.07 -28.19 -14.01
N TYR A 26 -11.46 -27.02 -14.24
CA TYR A 26 -12.17 -25.73 -14.44
C TYR A 26 -12.76 -25.55 -15.84
N THR A 27 -12.44 -26.43 -16.78
CA THR A 27 -13.07 -26.47 -18.11
C THR A 27 -14.44 -27.15 -18.09
N ASN A 28 -14.87 -27.69 -16.94
CA ASN A 28 -16.21 -28.23 -16.76
C ASN A 28 -17.22 -27.11 -16.45
N SER A 29 -18.44 -27.23 -16.98
CA SER A 29 -19.54 -26.26 -16.87
C SER A 29 -20.00 -25.96 -15.44
N ASP A 30 -19.61 -26.79 -14.46
CA ASP A 30 -19.95 -26.61 -13.04
C ASP A 30 -19.07 -25.56 -12.33
N TYR A 31 -17.92 -25.19 -12.90
CA TYR A 31 -17.04 -24.19 -12.31
C TYR A 31 -17.35 -22.79 -12.84
N ASN A 32 -18.07 -22.01 -12.03
CA ASN A 32 -18.52 -20.67 -12.38
C ASN A 32 -17.57 -19.56 -11.87
N GLU A 33 -17.76 -18.35 -12.38
CA GLU A 33 -16.99 -17.16 -12.00
C GLU A 33 -16.97 -16.91 -10.48
N THR A 34 -18.06 -17.22 -9.78
CA THR A 34 -18.16 -17.03 -8.32
C THR A 34 -17.25 -17.98 -7.56
N LEU A 35 -17.12 -19.23 -8.01
CA LEU A 35 -16.19 -20.20 -7.43
C LEU A 35 -14.75 -19.78 -7.72
N THR A 36 -14.42 -19.39 -8.96
CA THR A 36 -13.08 -18.85 -9.29
C THR A 36 -12.72 -17.67 -8.41
N ARG A 37 -13.68 -16.76 -8.20
CA ARG A 37 -13.47 -15.59 -7.37
C ARG A 37 -13.14 -15.97 -5.94
N ARG A 38 -13.95 -16.84 -5.33
CA ARG A 38 -13.78 -17.24 -3.93
C ARG A 38 -12.54 -18.09 -3.67
N ASP A 39 -12.23 -19.01 -4.59
CA ASP A 39 -11.16 -19.99 -4.39
C ASP A 39 -9.78 -19.46 -4.78
N PHE A 40 -9.70 -18.48 -5.72
CA PHE A 40 -8.42 -17.97 -6.23
C PHE A 40 -8.26 -16.47 -6.12
N ILE A 41 -9.26 -15.70 -6.54
CA ILE A 41 -9.14 -14.24 -6.63
C ILE A 41 -9.14 -13.59 -5.24
N ASP A 42 -10.06 -13.96 -4.35
CA ASP A 42 -10.15 -13.39 -3.00
C ASP A 42 -8.88 -13.72 -2.18
N PRO A 43 -8.38 -14.97 -2.15
CA PRO A 43 -7.14 -15.30 -1.45
C PRO A 43 -5.90 -14.60 -2.03
N PHE A 44 -5.84 -14.44 -3.36
CA PHE A 44 -4.76 -13.72 -4.04
C PHE A 44 -4.69 -12.25 -3.59
N PHE A 45 -5.83 -11.55 -3.63
CA PHE A 45 -5.88 -10.15 -3.22
C PHE A 45 -5.65 -9.98 -1.71
N LYS A 46 -6.19 -10.88 -0.87
CA LYS A 46 -5.89 -10.91 0.57
C LYS A 46 -4.40 -11.10 0.84
N ALA A 47 -3.72 -11.97 0.09
CA ALA A 47 -2.27 -12.16 0.20
C ALA A 47 -1.49 -10.88 -0.15
N LEU A 48 -1.97 -10.10 -1.12
CA LEU A 48 -1.43 -8.77 -1.47
C LEU A 48 -1.77 -7.66 -0.45
N GLY A 49 -2.52 -8.00 0.59
CA GLY A 49 -2.96 -7.08 1.65
C GLY A 49 -4.16 -6.23 1.25
N TRP A 50 -5.00 -6.69 0.32
CA TRP A 50 -6.27 -6.06 0.00
C TRP A 50 -7.39 -6.65 0.86
N ASP A 51 -8.25 -5.80 1.42
CA ASP A 51 -9.46 -6.24 2.13
C ASP A 51 -10.60 -6.47 1.13
N VAL A 52 -10.80 -7.73 0.76
CA VAL A 52 -11.82 -8.14 -0.22
C VAL A 52 -13.19 -8.36 0.44
N ASP A 53 -13.23 -8.69 1.73
CA ASP A 53 -14.48 -8.93 2.47
C ASP A 53 -15.15 -7.64 2.93
N ASN A 54 -14.52 -6.48 2.71
CA ASN A 54 -14.96 -5.21 3.27
C ASN A 54 -15.22 -5.34 4.79
N SER A 55 -14.34 -6.08 5.47
CA SER A 55 -14.48 -6.35 6.91
C SER A 55 -14.47 -5.08 7.75
N GLU A 56 -13.89 -4.01 7.22
CA GLU A 56 -13.86 -2.67 7.83
C GLU A 56 -15.12 -1.82 7.52
N GLY A 57 -16.06 -2.31 6.70
CA GLY A 57 -17.36 -1.66 6.46
C GLY A 57 -17.30 -0.40 5.59
N TYR A 58 -16.28 -0.24 4.76
CA TYR A 58 -16.11 0.92 3.88
C TYR A 58 -17.18 0.99 2.78
N ALA A 59 -17.65 2.21 2.50
CA ALA A 59 -18.52 2.48 1.35
C ALA A 59 -17.77 2.22 0.03
N GLU A 60 -18.50 1.76 -0.99
CA GLU A 60 -17.97 1.32 -2.29
C GLU A 60 -16.99 2.30 -2.95
N SER A 61 -17.14 3.59 -2.70
CA SER A 61 -16.31 4.69 -3.22
C SER A 61 -14.88 4.73 -2.68
N TYR A 62 -14.57 4.06 -1.56
CA TYR A 62 -13.26 4.12 -0.91
C TYR A 62 -12.35 2.91 -1.21
N ARG A 63 -12.86 1.90 -1.94
CA ARG A 63 -12.14 0.64 -2.19
C ARG A 63 -10.90 0.76 -3.09
N GLU A 64 -10.68 1.88 -3.78
CA GLU A 64 -9.51 2.07 -4.66
C GLU A 64 -8.36 2.92 -4.07
N VAL A 65 -8.51 3.55 -2.91
CA VAL A 65 -7.66 4.72 -2.57
C VAL A 65 -6.57 4.45 -1.52
N ILE A 66 -6.71 3.42 -0.68
CA ILE A 66 -5.91 3.31 0.56
C ILE A 66 -4.40 3.00 0.32
N LYS A 67 -4.03 2.38 -0.82
CA LYS A 67 -2.62 2.07 -1.11
C LYS A 67 -1.83 3.26 -1.69
N LEU A 68 -2.52 4.28 -2.20
CA LEU A 68 -1.90 5.49 -2.75
C LEU A 68 -1.63 6.51 -1.65
N GLU A 69 -2.56 6.71 -0.72
CA GLU A 69 -2.40 7.66 0.39
C GLU A 69 -1.19 7.34 1.27
N THR A 70 -0.93 6.07 1.55
CA THR A 70 0.25 5.68 2.35
C THR A 70 1.56 6.05 1.63
N LYS A 71 1.62 5.88 0.30
CA LYS A 71 2.79 6.29 -0.49
C LYS A 71 2.91 7.80 -0.55
N LEU A 72 1.79 8.49 -0.71
CA LEU A 72 1.72 9.95 -0.77
C LEU A 72 2.20 10.55 0.57
N ASN A 73 1.71 10.04 1.70
CA ASN A 73 2.17 10.42 3.04
C ASN A 73 3.66 10.11 3.24
N SER A 74 4.15 8.96 2.79
CA SER A 74 5.57 8.62 2.90
C SER A 74 6.47 9.52 2.04
N ILE A 75 5.98 9.98 0.89
CA ILE A 75 6.69 10.94 0.03
C ILE A 75 6.64 12.33 0.66
N GLN A 76 5.48 12.75 1.17
CA GLN A 76 5.31 14.03 1.85
C GLN A 76 6.26 14.16 3.04
N SER A 77 6.30 13.18 3.94
CA SER A 77 7.24 13.23 5.08
C SER A 77 8.72 13.27 4.68
N LYS A 78 9.08 12.74 3.51
CA LYS A 78 10.45 12.86 2.98
C LYS A 78 10.72 14.26 2.42
N ILE A 79 9.73 14.88 1.80
CA ILE A 79 9.82 16.27 1.33
C ILE A 79 9.99 17.19 2.54
N ASP A 80 9.11 17.05 3.55
CA ASP A 80 9.16 17.86 4.77
C ASP A 80 10.53 17.76 5.47
N TYR A 81 11.08 16.54 5.56
CA TYR A 81 12.43 16.31 6.10
C TYR A 81 13.53 17.01 5.29
N CYS A 82 13.46 16.94 3.96
CA CYS A 82 14.43 17.61 3.09
C CYS A 82 14.33 19.14 3.21
N GLU A 83 13.12 19.68 3.30
CA GLU A 83 12.89 21.12 3.48
C GLU A 83 13.48 21.62 4.80
N GLU A 84 13.23 20.92 5.92
CA GLU A 84 13.82 21.26 7.22
C GLU A 84 15.37 21.22 7.17
N LYS A 85 15.92 20.21 6.49
CA LYS A 85 17.38 20.09 6.29
C LYS A 85 17.94 21.23 5.46
N ILE A 86 17.26 21.63 4.39
CA ILE A 86 17.64 22.76 3.56
C ILE A 86 17.62 24.04 4.39
N ASN A 87 16.54 24.28 5.15
CA ASN A 87 16.42 25.45 6.01
C ASN A 87 17.56 25.51 7.04
N THR A 88 17.84 24.39 7.71
CA THR A 88 18.95 24.30 8.68
C THR A 88 20.29 24.66 8.03
N ILE A 89 20.58 24.09 6.86
CA ILE A 89 21.83 24.36 6.13
C ILE A 89 21.88 25.83 5.69
N MET A 90 20.74 26.38 5.22
CA MET A 90 20.63 27.77 4.84
C MET A 90 20.93 28.69 6.03
N TYR A 91 20.32 28.44 7.19
CA TYR A 91 20.56 29.21 8.40
C TYR A 91 22.02 29.17 8.84
N GLN A 92 22.64 28.00 8.75
CA GLN A 92 24.07 27.83 9.05
C GLN A 92 24.98 28.58 8.06
N LEU A 93 24.66 28.56 6.75
CA LEU A 93 25.47 29.20 5.72
C LEU A 93 25.39 30.73 5.76
N TYR A 94 24.23 31.27 6.11
CA TYR A 94 24.01 32.72 6.22
C TYR A 94 24.29 33.26 7.63
N GLU A 95 24.78 32.40 8.55
CA GLU A 95 25.06 32.76 9.95
C GLU A 95 23.88 33.47 10.65
N LEU A 96 22.65 33.12 10.28
CA LEU A 96 21.43 33.74 10.77
C LEU A 96 21.24 33.48 12.27
N THR A 97 20.88 34.52 13.02
CA THR A 97 20.58 34.38 14.46
C THR A 97 19.17 33.82 14.67
N GLU A 98 18.89 33.28 15.86
CA GLU A 98 17.56 32.78 16.21
C GLU A 98 16.46 33.86 16.09
N GLU A 99 16.83 35.13 16.22
CA GLU A 99 15.91 36.27 16.08
C GLU A 99 15.55 36.51 14.61
N GLU A 100 16.52 36.36 13.71
CA GLU A 100 16.30 36.49 12.26
C GLU A 100 15.51 35.29 11.72
N ILE A 101 15.78 34.09 12.22
CA ILE A 101 15.03 32.87 11.86
C ILE A 101 13.55 33.02 12.27
N LYS A 102 13.26 33.53 13.47
CA LYS A 102 11.88 33.79 13.91
C LYS A 102 11.13 34.78 13.02
N ILE A 103 11.82 35.83 12.56
CA ILE A 103 11.23 36.80 11.63
C ILE A 103 10.91 36.15 10.28
N ILE A 104 11.77 35.26 9.78
CA ILE A 104 11.59 34.57 8.50
C ILE A 104 10.47 33.52 8.58
N GLU A 105 10.42 32.73 9.66
CA GLU A 105 9.40 31.70 9.86
C GLU A 105 8.05 32.28 10.34
N GLY A 106 8.02 33.54 10.78
CA GLY A 106 6.80 34.23 11.20
C GLY A 106 6.23 33.71 12.53
N ILE A 107 7.11 33.24 13.43
CA ILE A 107 6.79 32.65 14.74
C ILE A 107 7.09 33.63 15.87
#